data_AF-A0A2N2VBD5-F1
#
_entry.id   AF-A0A2N2VBD5-F1
#
_cell.length_a   1.000
_cell.length_b   1.000
_cell.length_c   1.000
_cell.angle_alpha   90.00
_cell.angle_beta   90.00
_cell.angle_gamma   90.00
#
_symmetry.space_group_name_H-M   'P 1'
#
loop_
_entity.id
_entity.type
_entity.pdbx_description
1 polymer ?
#
loop_
_entity_poly.entity_id
_entity_poly.type
_entity_poly.pdbx_seq_one_letter_code
_entity_poly.pdbx_strand_id
1 'polypeptide(L)'
;MKPLALLALLLTAGCTTVPPTNIHQPMTARPAPRAELPPANGAIWQAGQGRPLFEDRRARYVGDTITVRITERTTATAQSNRKLDKSNSISASVGSLLGLPGKTLQGINLNAESANAFDGKGEAANNNAFTGNITVTVIDVLPNGNLLVSGEKQVAIGQEQEFVRISGVVNPSFVDAFNIVESSKVADARIEYKSSGQLSEGQIMGWMARFFLNVLPF
;
A
#
# COMPACT_ATOMS: atom_id res chain seq x y z
N MET A 1 7.01 41.41 -6.08
CA MET A 1 7.88 40.41 -5.41
C MET A 1 7.12 39.52 -4.41
N LYS A 2 6.18 40.05 -3.61
CA LYS A 2 5.36 39.26 -2.66
C LYS A 2 4.45 38.16 -3.26
N PRO A 3 3.83 38.29 -4.46
CA PRO A 3 2.94 37.23 -4.97
C PRO A 3 3.71 36.00 -5.50
N LEU A 4 4.98 36.21 -5.91
CA LEU A 4 5.82 35.16 -6.49
C LEU A 4 6.38 34.22 -5.40
N ALA A 5 6.62 34.76 -4.20
CA ALA A 5 6.99 33.97 -3.02
C ALA A 5 5.83 33.08 -2.52
N LEU A 6 4.58 33.56 -2.64
CA LEU A 6 3.39 32.82 -2.20
C LEU A 6 3.06 31.64 -3.13
N LEU A 7 3.32 31.80 -4.44
CA LEU A 7 3.18 30.74 -5.43
C LEU A 7 4.26 29.66 -5.27
N ALA A 8 5.49 30.06 -4.95
CA ALA A 8 6.59 29.12 -4.65
C ALA A 8 6.33 28.28 -3.39
N LEU A 9 5.66 28.84 -2.38
CA LEU A 9 5.30 28.14 -1.15
C LEU A 9 4.13 27.14 -1.35
N LEU A 10 3.23 27.40 -2.31
CA LEU A 10 2.19 26.44 -2.69
C LEU A 10 2.74 25.22 -3.44
N LEU A 11 3.80 25.41 -4.22
CA LEU A 11 4.44 24.35 -5.01
C LEU A 11 5.26 23.37 -4.16
N THR A 12 5.71 23.77 -2.97
CA THR A 12 6.48 22.90 -2.05
C THR A 12 5.61 22.13 -1.06
N ALA A 13 4.31 22.43 -0.96
CA ALA A 13 3.38 21.71 -0.08
C ALA A 13 2.98 20.31 -0.60
N GLY A 14 3.44 19.91 -1.78
CA GLY A 14 3.23 18.57 -2.35
C GLY A 14 4.15 17.49 -1.77
N CYS A 15 4.55 17.62 -0.49
CA CYS A 15 5.31 16.59 0.22
C CYS A 15 4.58 15.24 0.14
N THR A 16 5.15 14.36 -0.68
CA THR A 16 5.17 12.89 -0.54
C THR A 16 4.13 12.32 0.41
N THR A 17 2.93 12.05 -0.09
CA THR A 17 1.99 11.18 0.63
C THR A 17 2.51 9.75 0.53
N VAL A 18 3.29 9.33 1.53
CA VAL A 18 3.60 7.91 1.71
C VAL A 18 2.25 7.18 1.84
N PRO A 19 1.91 6.22 0.97
CA PRO A 19 0.63 5.56 1.04
C PRO A 19 0.49 4.87 2.41
N PRO A 20 -0.67 5.01 3.08
CA PRO A 20 -0.89 4.42 4.39
C PRO A 20 -0.67 2.90 4.34
N THR A 21 -0.09 2.34 5.41
CA THR A 21 0.10 0.89 5.53
C THR A 21 -1.26 0.21 5.60
N ASN A 22 -1.47 -0.86 4.84
CA ASN A 22 -2.75 -1.57 4.87
C ASN A 22 -2.89 -2.50 6.09
N ILE A 23 -1.99 -2.42 7.07
CA ILE A 23 -1.82 -3.44 8.11
C ILE A 23 -2.45 -3.00 9.43
N HIS A 24 -3.00 -3.96 10.18
CA HIS A 24 -3.59 -3.70 11.49
C HIS A 24 -2.51 -3.26 12.48
N GLN A 25 -2.75 -2.12 13.14
CA GLN A 25 -1.88 -1.55 14.17
C GLN A 25 -2.49 -1.79 15.56
N PRO A 26 -1.67 -1.90 16.62
CA PRO A 26 -0.21 -1.80 16.64
C PRO A 26 0.48 -3.08 16.12
N MET A 27 1.72 -2.96 15.64
CA MET A 27 2.51 -4.13 15.14
C MET A 27 3.25 -4.88 16.26
N THR A 28 3.07 -4.42 17.49
CA THR A 28 3.56 -5.06 18.70
C THR A 28 2.53 -4.80 19.80
N ALA A 29 2.18 -5.84 20.54
CA ALA A 29 1.39 -5.72 21.74
C ALA A 29 2.24 -6.14 22.93
N ARG A 30 2.31 -5.28 23.95
CA ARG A 30 2.83 -5.71 25.24
C ARG A 30 1.82 -6.70 25.82
N PRO A 31 2.27 -7.82 26.42
CA PRO A 31 1.37 -8.69 27.15
C PRO A 31 0.57 -7.86 28.14
N ALA A 32 -0.75 -8.03 28.13
CA ALA A 32 -1.61 -7.36 29.10
C ALA A 32 -1.07 -7.67 30.52
N PRO A 33 -0.99 -6.67 31.41
CA PRO A 33 -0.62 -6.94 32.79
C PRO A 33 -1.53 -8.06 33.31
N ARG A 34 -0.90 -9.12 33.83
CA ARG A 34 -1.60 -10.32 34.31
C ARG A 34 -2.76 -9.86 35.19
N ALA A 35 -3.98 -10.26 34.82
CA ALA A 35 -5.18 -9.88 35.54
C ALA A 35 -4.96 -10.03 37.05
N GLU A 36 -5.37 -9.00 37.77
CA GLU A 36 -5.33 -8.90 39.23
C GLU A 36 -5.78 -10.20 39.87
N LEU A 37 -5.18 -10.52 41.01
CA LEU A 37 -5.46 -11.72 41.78
C LEU A 37 -6.97 -12.02 41.75
N PRO A 38 -7.38 -13.27 41.42
CA PRO A 38 -8.78 -13.62 41.38
C PRO A 38 -9.43 -13.21 42.70
N PRO A 39 -10.69 -12.71 42.67
CA PRO A 39 -11.38 -12.29 43.88
C PRO A 39 -11.28 -13.41 44.91
N ALA A 40 -10.84 -13.08 46.12
CA ALA A 40 -10.56 -14.04 47.18
C ALA A 40 -11.85 -14.76 47.61
N ASN A 41 -12.22 -15.79 46.87
CA ASN A 41 -13.42 -16.60 47.02
C ASN A 41 -13.16 -17.88 47.83
N GLY A 42 -11.95 -18.04 48.38
CA GLY A 42 -11.54 -19.23 49.13
C GLY A 42 -11.34 -20.49 48.28
N ALA A 43 -11.51 -20.42 46.95
CA ALA A 43 -11.30 -21.54 46.05
C ALA A 43 -9.85 -21.58 45.55
N ILE A 44 -9.24 -22.77 45.61
CA ILE A 44 -7.91 -23.04 45.02
C ILE A 44 -8.00 -23.02 43.48
N TRP A 45 -9.14 -23.45 42.92
CA TRP A 45 -9.38 -23.48 41.48
C TRP A 45 -10.07 -22.20 41.01
N GLN A 46 -9.53 -21.61 39.93
CA GLN A 46 -10.04 -20.38 39.34
C GLN A 46 -10.31 -20.62 37.85
N ALA A 47 -11.58 -20.58 37.45
CA ALA A 47 -11.98 -20.76 36.07
C ALA A 47 -11.35 -19.65 35.19
N GLY A 48 -10.69 -20.04 34.09
CA GLY A 48 -10.02 -19.10 33.16
C GLY A 48 -8.53 -18.85 33.42
N GLN A 49 -7.98 -19.27 34.57
CA GLN A 49 -6.54 -19.19 34.89
C GLN A 49 -5.84 -20.56 34.79
N GLY A 50 -6.55 -21.60 34.35
CA GLY A 50 -6.02 -22.94 34.19
C GLY A 50 -5.00 -23.00 33.06
N ARG A 51 -3.72 -23.17 33.41
CA ARG A 51 -2.72 -23.61 32.44
C ARG A 51 -2.83 -25.12 32.29
N PRO A 52 -3.11 -25.63 31.08
CA PRO A 52 -3.12 -27.07 30.87
C PRO A 52 -1.71 -27.62 31.12
N LEU A 53 -1.59 -28.59 32.01
CA LEU A 53 -0.31 -29.21 32.38
C LEU A 53 0.19 -30.21 31.33
N PHE A 54 -0.70 -30.64 30.44
CA PHE A 54 -0.44 -31.70 29.45
C PHE A 54 -0.82 -31.30 28.02
N GLU A 55 -1.04 -30.01 27.77
CA GLU A 55 -1.29 -29.50 26.42
C GLU A 55 -0.07 -28.72 25.93
N ASP A 56 0.23 -28.86 24.64
CA ASP A 56 1.27 -28.07 24.00
C ASP A 56 0.98 -26.57 24.17
N ARG A 57 2.05 -25.82 24.46
CA ARG A 57 1.95 -24.38 24.70
C ARG A 57 1.65 -23.65 23.39
N ARG A 58 0.37 -23.44 23.10
CA ARG A 58 -0.13 -22.63 21.99
C ARG A 58 -0.43 -21.20 22.43
N ALA A 59 -0.22 -20.25 21.53
CA ALA A 59 -0.63 -18.85 21.71
C ALA A 59 -2.15 -18.74 21.92
N ARG A 60 -2.57 -18.00 22.94
CA ARG A 60 -3.98 -17.80 23.33
C ARG A 60 -4.28 -16.41 23.86
N TYR A 61 -3.26 -15.71 24.33
CA TYR A 61 -3.41 -14.43 25.01
C TYR A 61 -2.74 -13.30 24.22
N VAL A 62 -3.23 -12.08 24.42
CA VAL A 62 -2.60 -10.88 23.88
C VAL A 62 -1.14 -10.79 24.37
N GLY A 63 -0.22 -10.57 23.46
CA GLY A 63 1.22 -10.57 23.70
C GLY A 63 1.91 -11.93 23.48
N ASP A 64 1.17 -13.01 23.23
CA ASP A 64 1.77 -14.26 22.74
C ASP A 64 2.31 -14.08 21.32
N THR A 65 3.35 -14.83 20.97
CA THR A 65 3.98 -14.77 19.65
C THR A 65 3.66 -16.01 18.82
N ILE A 66 3.45 -15.80 17.53
CA ILE A 66 3.19 -16.84 16.54
C ILE A 66 4.15 -16.63 15.37
N THR A 67 4.73 -17.70 14.84
CA THR A 67 5.54 -17.62 13.61
C THR A 67 4.65 -17.94 12.42
N VAL A 68 4.49 -16.97 11.53
CA VAL A 68 3.82 -17.17 10.25
C VAL A 68 4.83 -17.57 9.20
N ARG A 69 4.61 -18.74 8.59
CA ARG A 69 5.31 -19.19 7.40
C ARG A 69 4.59 -18.66 6.17
N ILE A 70 5.26 -17.80 5.43
CA ILE A 70 4.72 -17.10 4.28
C ILE A 70 5.09 -17.87 3.01
N THR A 71 4.08 -18.26 2.25
CA THR A 71 4.23 -18.90 0.93
C THR A 71 3.25 -18.28 -0.06
N GLU A 72 3.52 -17.03 -0.46
CA GLU A 72 2.64 -16.29 -1.36
C GLU A 72 3.14 -16.31 -2.81
N ARG A 73 2.23 -16.59 -3.72
CA ARG A 73 2.46 -16.49 -5.15
C ARG A 73 1.34 -15.66 -5.77
N THR A 74 1.67 -14.44 -6.18
CA THR A 74 0.72 -13.54 -6.83
C THR A 74 1.08 -13.44 -8.30
N THR A 75 0.17 -13.90 -9.15
CA THR A 75 0.22 -13.67 -10.59
C THR A 75 -0.89 -12.69 -10.94
N ALA A 76 -0.52 -11.44 -11.20
CA ALA A 76 -1.45 -10.41 -11.62
C ALA A 76 -1.16 -10.05 -13.08
N THR A 77 -2.09 -10.40 -13.97
CA THR A 77 -2.08 -9.95 -15.37
C THR A 77 -3.09 -8.82 -15.51
N ALA A 78 -2.60 -7.60 -15.67
CA ALA A 78 -3.44 -6.44 -15.98
C ALA A 78 -3.31 -6.14 -17.46
N GLN A 79 -4.36 -6.45 -18.22
CA GLN A 79 -4.48 -6.06 -19.62
C GLN A 79 -5.28 -4.75 -19.69
N SER A 80 -4.59 -3.65 -19.98
CA SER A 80 -5.22 -2.34 -20.18
C SER A 80 -5.22 -1.99 -21.66
N ASN A 81 -6.39 -2.06 -22.28
CA ASN A 81 -6.59 -1.56 -23.63
C ASN A 81 -7.18 -0.14 -23.53
N ARG A 82 -6.39 0.90 -23.86
CA ARG A 82 -6.87 2.29 -23.88
C ARG A 82 -6.83 2.82 -25.30
N LYS A 83 -8.02 2.99 -25.88
CA LYS A 83 -8.22 3.68 -27.15
C LYS A 83 -8.61 5.13 -26.85
N LEU A 84 -7.78 6.08 -27.25
CA LEU A 84 -8.06 7.51 -27.17
C LEU A 84 -8.12 8.08 -28.59
N ASP A 85 -9.34 8.33 -29.05
CA ASP A 85 -9.60 9.02 -30.31
C ASP A 85 -9.87 10.49 -29.98
N LYS A 86 -8.92 11.40 -30.24
CA LYS A 86 -9.10 12.85 -30.04
C LYS A 86 -8.99 13.59 -31.37
N SER A 87 -10.15 13.97 -31.91
CA SER A 87 -10.26 14.86 -33.06
C SER A 87 -10.40 16.31 -32.57
N ASN A 88 -9.44 17.16 -32.90
CA ASN A 88 -9.50 18.59 -32.57
C ASN A 88 -9.49 19.40 -33.87
N SER A 89 -10.62 20.03 -34.19
CA SER A 89 -10.72 20.98 -35.29
C SER A 89 -10.62 22.40 -34.74
N ILE A 90 -9.52 23.09 -35.00
CA ILE A 90 -9.41 24.54 -34.76
C ILE A 90 -9.74 25.25 -36.07
N SER A 91 -10.92 25.87 -36.11
CA SER A 91 -11.30 26.82 -37.15
C SER A 91 -11.09 28.24 -36.61
N ALA A 92 -9.96 28.85 -36.93
CA ALA A 92 -9.70 30.26 -36.62
C ALA A 92 -9.97 31.10 -37.86
N SER A 93 -11.18 31.62 -37.99
CA SER A 93 -11.49 32.64 -39.00
C SER A 93 -11.00 33.99 -38.49
N VAL A 94 -9.93 34.52 -39.07
CA VAL A 94 -9.57 35.93 -38.87
C VAL A 94 -10.61 36.77 -39.62
N GLY A 95 -11.65 37.20 -38.90
CA GLY A 95 -12.60 38.18 -39.41
C GLY A 95 -11.84 39.43 -39.80
N SER A 96 -12.13 39.97 -40.99
CA SER A 96 -11.54 41.19 -41.55
C SER A 96 -11.56 42.32 -40.51
N LEU A 97 -10.46 42.47 -39.76
CA LEU A 97 -10.28 43.62 -38.90
C LEU A 97 -9.80 44.75 -39.80
N LEU A 98 -10.73 45.65 -40.09
CA LEU A 98 -10.54 46.86 -40.88
C LEU A 98 -9.45 47.72 -40.22
N GLY A 99 -8.19 47.59 -40.64
CA GLY A 99 -7.10 48.46 -40.14
C GLY A 99 -5.66 47.92 -40.20
N LEU A 100 -5.40 46.64 -40.48
CA LEU A 100 -4.01 46.16 -40.62
C LEU A 100 -3.47 46.34 -42.06
N PRO A 101 -2.32 47.01 -42.27
CA PRO A 101 -1.72 47.22 -43.58
C PRO A 101 -0.98 45.96 -44.04
N GLY A 102 -1.73 45.03 -44.63
CA GLY A 102 -1.17 43.81 -45.21
C GLY A 102 -2.22 43.09 -46.07
N LYS A 103 -2.35 43.50 -47.34
CA LYS A 103 -3.23 42.84 -48.33
C LYS A 103 -2.91 41.37 -48.57
N THR A 104 -1.79 40.86 -48.04
CA THR A 104 -1.32 39.49 -48.18
C THR A 104 -1.89 38.49 -47.17
N LEU A 105 -2.62 38.94 -46.15
CA LEU A 105 -3.21 38.07 -45.11
C LEU A 105 -4.75 38.04 -45.12
N GLN A 106 -5.39 38.80 -46.00
CA GLN A 106 -6.85 38.84 -46.12
C GLN A 106 -7.35 37.62 -46.91
N GLY A 107 -8.05 36.70 -46.23
CA GLY A 107 -8.65 35.51 -46.85
C GLY A 107 -7.92 34.19 -46.61
N ILE A 108 -6.86 34.17 -45.77
CA ILE A 108 -6.21 32.91 -45.40
C ILE A 108 -7.08 32.17 -44.36
N ASN A 109 -7.79 31.15 -44.83
CA ASN A 109 -8.40 30.15 -43.95
C ASN A 109 -7.28 29.22 -43.47
N LEU A 110 -6.82 29.41 -42.24
CA LEU A 110 -5.91 28.47 -41.57
C LEU A 110 -6.73 27.31 -41.01
N ASN A 111 -6.97 26.30 -41.85
CA ASN A 111 -7.52 25.03 -41.41
C ASN A 111 -6.37 24.17 -40.90
N ALA A 112 -6.22 24.09 -39.58
CA ALA A 112 -5.30 23.17 -38.93
C ALA A 112 -6.12 21.98 -38.41
N GLU A 113 -6.12 20.89 -39.17
CA GLU A 113 -6.66 19.61 -38.73
C GLU A 113 -5.55 18.82 -38.02
N SER A 114 -5.76 18.53 -36.74
CA SER A 114 -4.88 17.65 -35.96
C SER A 114 -5.71 16.47 -35.46
N ALA A 115 -5.42 15.29 -36.01
CA ALA A 115 -5.99 14.03 -35.58
C ALA A 115 -4.92 13.22 -34.84
N ASN A 116 -5.05 13.13 -33.52
CA ASN A 116 -4.19 12.30 -32.69
C ASN A 116 -4.96 11.03 -32.32
N ALA A 117 -4.58 9.90 -32.93
CA ALA A 117 -5.07 8.58 -32.60
C ALA A 117 -4.04 7.87 -31.71
N PHE A 118 -4.38 7.62 -30.44
CA PHE A 118 -3.53 6.87 -29.53
C PHE A 118 -4.17 5.50 -29.25
N ASP A 119 -3.55 4.45 -29.82
CA ASP A 119 -3.84 3.06 -29.47
C ASP A 119 -2.75 2.55 -28.51
N GLY A 120 -3.07 2.59 -27.21
CA GLY A 120 -2.18 2.14 -26.16
C GLY A 120 -2.58 0.76 -25.65
N LYS A 121 -1.88 -0.29 -26.09
CA LYS A 121 -1.96 -1.63 -25.51
C LYS A 121 -0.91 -1.76 -24.41
N GLY A 122 -1.36 -1.78 -23.16
CA GLY A 122 -0.51 -2.06 -22.01
C GLY A 122 -0.80 -3.45 -21.46
N GLU A 123 0.13 -4.39 -21.64
CA GLU A 123 0.11 -5.67 -20.94
C GLU A 123 1.10 -5.58 -19.77
N ALA A 124 0.58 -5.60 -18.55
CA ALA A 124 1.38 -5.65 -17.33
C ALA A 124 1.20 -7.02 -16.68
N ALA A 125 2.17 -7.91 -16.89
CA ALA A 125 2.27 -9.18 -16.17
C ALA A 125 3.19 -8.99 -14.96
N ASN A 126 2.66 -9.13 -13.75
CA ASN A 126 3.42 -9.11 -12.51
C ASN A 126 3.41 -10.50 -11.88
N ASN A 127 4.59 -11.13 -11.81
CA ASN A 127 4.78 -12.45 -11.22
C ASN A 127 5.66 -12.31 -9.97
N ASN A 128 5.04 -12.24 -8.80
CA ASN A 128 5.74 -12.11 -7.53
C ASN A 128 5.62 -13.41 -6.76
N ALA A 129 6.77 -13.98 -6.39
CA ALA A 129 6.87 -15.06 -5.43
C ALA A 129 7.50 -14.52 -4.15
N PHE A 130 6.84 -14.74 -3.01
CA PHE A 130 7.31 -14.29 -1.71
C PHE A 130 7.27 -15.45 -0.71
N THR A 131 8.46 -15.82 -0.23
CA THR A 131 8.64 -16.92 0.73
C THR A 131 9.46 -16.45 1.91
N GLY A 132 9.02 -16.73 3.13
CA GLY A 132 9.77 -16.36 4.33
C GLY A 132 9.05 -16.70 5.61
N ASN A 133 9.73 -16.50 6.74
CA ASN A 133 9.13 -16.64 8.07
C ASN A 133 9.15 -15.29 8.79
N ILE A 134 8.04 -14.94 9.42
CA ILE A 134 7.90 -13.74 10.25
C ILE A 134 7.23 -14.10 11.57
N THR A 135 7.75 -13.58 12.67
CA THR A 135 7.11 -13.71 13.97
C THR A 135 6.19 -12.52 14.21
N VAL A 136 4.94 -12.82 14.58
CA VAL A 136 3.88 -11.85 14.86
C VAL A 136 3.48 -11.95 16.32
N THR A 137 2.87 -10.90 16.82
CA THR A 137 2.32 -10.86 18.18
C THR A 137 0.80 -10.83 18.10
N VAL A 138 0.14 -11.53 19.02
CA VAL A 138 -1.30 -11.44 19.21
C VAL A 138 -1.62 -10.06 19.80
N ILE A 139 -2.38 -9.26 19.06
CA ILE A 139 -2.77 -7.91 19.47
C ILE A 139 -4.15 -7.87 20.11
N ASP A 140 -5.01 -8.83 19.76
CA ASP A 140 -6.35 -8.96 20.34
C ASP A 140 -6.85 -10.41 20.25
N VAL A 141 -7.76 -10.78 21.13
CA VAL A 141 -8.45 -12.07 21.13
C VAL A 141 -9.93 -11.80 20.85
N LEU A 142 -10.39 -12.24 19.67
CA LEU A 142 -11.75 -12.05 19.22
C LEU A 142 -12.74 -12.85 20.10
N PRO A 143 -14.03 -12.44 20.18
CA PRO A 143 -15.03 -13.10 21.02
C PRO A 143 -15.24 -14.60 20.72
N ASN A 144 -14.91 -15.04 19.51
CA ASN A 144 -14.98 -16.44 19.09
C ASN A 144 -13.72 -17.25 19.44
N GLY A 145 -12.70 -16.65 20.08
CA GLY A 145 -11.43 -17.27 20.43
C GLY A 145 -10.35 -17.20 19.34
N ASN A 146 -10.63 -16.56 18.20
CA ASN A 146 -9.59 -16.31 17.20
C ASN A 146 -8.64 -15.20 17.64
N LEU A 147 -7.42 -15.22 17.13
CA LEU A 147 -6.35 -14.30 17.50
C LEU A 147 -6.14 -13.29 16.37
N LEU A 148 -6.35 -12.01 16.65
CA LEU A 148 -5.89 -10.96 15.75
C LEU A 148 -4.40 -10.79 15.97
N VAL A 149 -3.61 -10.96 14.92
CA VAL A 149 -2.15 -10.89 14.97
C VAL A 149 -1.63 -9.77 14.09
N SER A 150 -0.54 -9.15 14.52
CA SER A 150 0.20 -8.18 13.72
C SER A 150 1.69 -8.26 14.06
N GLY A 151 2.54 -8.09 13.06
CA GLY A 151 3.99 -8.14 13.23
C GLY A 151 4.74 -7.44 12.11
N GLU A 152 5.95 -7.01 12.45
CA GLU A 152 6.90 -6.37 11.55
C GLU A 152 8.27 -7.01 11.70
N LYS A 153 8.91 -7.29 10.58
CA LYS A 153 10.32 -7.63 10.48
C LYS A 153 11.02 -6.55 9.66
N GLN A 154 11.92 -5.83 10.30
CA GLN A 154 12.79 -4.84 9.66
C GLN A 154 14.17 -5.44 9.43
N VAL A 155 14.72 -5.28 8.24
CA VAL A 155 16.09 -5.69 7.90
C VAL A 155 16.79 -4.52 7.24
N ALA A 156 17.91 -4.08 7.81
CA ALA A 156 18.74 -3.04 7.21
C ALA A 156 19.97 -3.69 6.56
N ILE A 157 20.19 -3.41 5.26
CA ILE A 157 21.35 -3.89 4.51
C ILE A 157 22.03 -2.67 3.87
N GLY A 158 23.17 -2.26 4.42
CA GLY A 158 23.89 -1.07 3.95
C GLY A 158 23.07 0.21 4.14
N GLN A 159 22.67 0.86 3.05
CA GLN A 159 21.83 2.06 3.03
C GLN A 159 20.35 1.78 2.77
N GLU A 160 19.97 0.51 2.59
CA GLU A 160 18.59 0.10 2.31
C GLU A 160 17.93 -0.50 3.57
N GLN A 161 16.66 -0.18 3.77
CA GLN A 161 15.83 -0.72 4.85
C GLN A 161 14.62 -1.43 4.26
N GLU A 162 14.51 -2.72 4.53
CA GLU A 162 13.39 -3.57 4.14
C GLU A 162 12.43 -3.78 5.30
N PHE A 163 11.14 -3.62 5.02
CA PHE A 163 10.05 -3.83 5.95
C PHE A 163 9.17 -4.95 5.41
N VAL A 164 9.14 -6.06 6.13
CA VAL A 164 8.19 -7.15 5.91
C VAL A 164 7.16 -7.07 7.02
N ARG A 165 5.90 -6.88 6.66
CA ARG A 165 4.82 -6.66 7.61
C ARG A 165 3.68 -7.60 7.32
N ILE A 166 3.04 -8.11 8.36
CA ILE A 166 1.88 -8.99 8.22
C ILE A 166 0.85 -8.69 9.32
N SER A 167 -0.43 -8.77 8.97
CA SER A 167 -1.52 -8.85 9.94
C SER A 167 -2.63 -9.77 9.44
N GLY A 168 -3.40 -10.31 10.35
CA GLY A 168 -4.60 -11.08 10.01
C GLY A 168 -5.20 -11.76 11.23
N VAL A 169 -6.19 -12.61 11.01
CA VAL A 169 -6.87 -13.37 12.06
C VAL A 169 -6.46 -14.83 11.98
N VAL A 170 -5.93 -15.36 13.07
CA VAL A 170 -5.46 -16.74 13.20
C VAL A 170 -6.41 -17.53 14.07
N ASN A 171 -6.82 -18.71 13.60
CA ASN A 171 -7.52 -19.67 14.45
C ASN A 171 -6.48 -20.49 15.24
N PRO A 172 -6.53 -20.51 16.60
CA PRO A 172 -5.59 -21.27 17.43
C PRO A 172 -5.51 -22.77 17.10
N SER A 173 -6.55 -23.36 16.52
CA SER A 173 -6.56 -24.78 16.14
C SER A 173 -5.62 -25.09 14.96
N PHE A 174 -5.32 -24.12 14.11
CA PHE A 174 -4.38 -24.25 12.99
C PHE A 174 -2.92 -23.96 13.37
N VAL A 175 -2.68 -23.51 14.60
CA VAL A 175 -1.34 -23.26 15.13
C VAL A 175 -0.76 -24.59 15.61
N ASP A 176 0.40 -24.95 15.07
CA ASP A 176 1.14 -26.16 15.44
C ASP A 176 1.71 -26.07 16.87
N ALA A 177 2.18 -27.19 17.42
CA ALA A 177 2.79 -27.28 18.75
C ALA A 177 3.99 -26.32 18.94
N PHE A 178 4.65 -25.95 17.83
CA PHE A 178 5.77 -24.99 17.82
C PHE A 178 5.33 -23.52 17.61
N ASN A 179 4.04 -23.20 17.74
CA ASN A 179 3.48 -21.87 17.44
C ASN A 179 3.72 -21.41 15.99
N ILE A 180 3.61 -22.33 15.04
CA ILE A 180 3.78 -22.05 13.60
C ILE A 180 2.43 -22.14 12.90
N VAL A 181 2.15 -21.19 12.00
CA VAL A 181 0.97 -21.19 11.12
C VAL A 181 1.37 -20.83 9.70
N GLU A 182 0.77 -21.49 8.70
CA GLU A 182 0.95 -21.15 7.29
C GLU A 182 0.14 -19.90 6.92
N SER A 183 0.67 -19.02 6.06
CA SER A 183 -0.01 -17.78 5.65
C SER A 183 -1.37 -18.03 5.00
N SER A 184 -1.51 -19.15 4.30
CA SER A 184 -2.77 -19.61 3.68
C SER A 184 -3.89 -19.93 4.69
N LYS A 185 -3.54 -20.15 5.97
CA LYS A 185 -4.50 -20.42 7.05
C LYS A 185 -4.82 -19.19 7.89
N VAL A 186 -4.32 -18.01 7.50
CA VAL A 186 -4.59 -16.73 8.15
C VAL A 186 -5.73 -16.03 7.42
N ALA A 187 -6.83 -15.76 8.13
CA ALA A 187 -7.96 -15.03 7.57
C ALA A 187 -7.64 -13.54 7.45
N ASP A 188 -8.15 -12.89 6.40
CA ASP A 188 -7.89 -11.47 6.08
C ASP A 188 -6.40 -11.11 6.17
N ALA A 189 -5.53 -12.01 5.69
CA ALA A 189 -4.09 -11.81 5.70
C ALA A 189 -3.70 -10.61 4.83
N ARG A 190 -3.04 -9.63 5.45
CA ARG A 190 -2.48 -8.45 4.78
C ARG A 190 -0.98 -8.53 4.91
N ILE A 191 -0.31 -8.67 3.77
CA ILE A 191 1.14 -8.84 3.71
C ILE A 191 1.70 -7.65 2.91
N GLU A 192 2.65 -6.95 3.49
CA GLU A 192 3.30 -5.80 2.88
C GLU A 192 4.81 -6.03 2.88
N TYR A 193 5.41 -5.95 1.69
CA TYR A 193 6.85 -5.88 1.50
C TYR A 193 7.18 -4.50 0.95
N LYS A 194 7.93 -3.70 1.71
CA LYS A 194 8.40 -2.37 1.30
C LYS A 194 9.89 -2.27 1.50
N SER A 195 10.58 -1.67 0.54
CA SER A 195 11.97 -1.25 0.67
C SER A 195 12.05 0.28 0.64
N SER A 196 12.85 0.83 1.55
CA SER A 196 13.20 2.24 1.64
C SER A 196 14.69 2.38 1.30
N GLY A 197 14.99 2.98 0.15
CA GLY A 197 16.34 3.16 -0.38
C GLY A 197 16.35 3.86 -1.75
N GLN A 198 17.54 4.22 -2.28
CA GLN A 198 17.69 4.95 -3.55
C GLN A 198 17.00 4.26 -4.74
N LEU A 199 16.95 2.93 -4.74
CA LEU A 199 16.33 2.14 -5.81
C LEU A 199 14.79 2.28 -5.83
N SER A 200 14.18 2.43 -4.65
CA SER A 200 12.73 2.64 -4.49
C SER A 200 12.32 4.04 -4.97
N GLU A 201 13.16 5.05 -4.70
CA GLU A 201 12.92 6.43 -5.15
C GLU A 201 13.01 6.59 -6.67
N GLY A 202 13.90 5.86 -7.34
CA GLY A 202 14.02 5.89 -8.80
C GLY A 202 12.83 5.31 -9.57
N GLN A 203 11.98 4.51 -8.91
CA GLN A 203 10.85 3.83 -9.53
C GLN A 203 9.60 4.71 -9.66
N ILE A 204 9.54 5.81 -8.91
CA ILE A 204 8.42 6.74 -8.92
C ILE A 204 8.75 7.88 -9.85
N MET A 205 8.02 7.99 -10.97
CA MET A 205 8.12 9.14 -11.87
C MET A 205 7.95 10.45 -11.07
N GLY A 206 8.98 11.29 -11.12
CA GLY A 206 9.01 12.58 -10.42
C GLY A 206 7.79 13.43 -10.75
N TRP A 207 7.33 14.20 -9.78
CA TRP A 207 6.13 15.04 -9.90
C TRP A 207 6.17 15.98 -11.12
N MET A 208 7.37 16.48 -11.48
CA MET A 208 7.57 17.37 -12.62
C MET A 208 7.33 16.65 -13.97
N ALA A 209 7.82 15.42 -14.11
CA ALA A 209 7.57 14.61 -15.31
C ALA A 209 6.07 14.28 -15.45
N ARG A 210 5.38 14.01 -14.33
CA ARG A 210 3.92 13.83 -14.32
C ARG A 210 3.18 15.10 -14.73
N PHE A 211 3.63 16.27 -14.30
CA PHE A 211 3.02 17.56 -14.66
C PHE A 211 3.07 17.82 -16.16
N PHE A 212 4.24 17.67 -16.80
CA PHE A 212 4.37 17.90 -18.24
C PHE A 212 3.56 16.92 -19.08
N LEU A 213 3.50 15.64 -18.68
CA LEU A 213 2.66 14.63 -19.35
C LEU A 213 1.15 14.90 -19.21
N ASN A 214 0.70 15.54 -18.12
CA ASN A 214 -0.72 15.84 -17.91
C ASN A 214 -1.17 17.18 -18.51
N VAL A 215 -0.30 18.21 -18.50
CA VAL A 215 -0.65 19.58 -18.90
C VAL A 215 -0.34 19.87 -20.37
N LEU A 216 0.66 19.21 -20.96
CA LEU A 216 1.07 19.43 -22.35
C LEU A 216 1.13 18.12 -23.15
N PRO A 217 -0.02 17.47 -23.43
CA PRO A 217 -0.08 16.34 -24.35
C PRO A 217 -0.23 16.86 -25.79
N PHE A 218 0.84 17.40 -26.37
CA PHE A 218 0.88 17.73 -27.81
C PHE A 218 1.52 16.62 -28.62
#